data_AF-A0A291H0K9-F1
#
_entry.id   AF-A0A291H0K9-F1
#
_cell.length_a   1.000
_cell.length_b   1.000
_cell.length_c   1.000
_cell.angle_alpha   90.00
_cell.angle_beta   90.00
_cell.angle_gamma   90.00
#
_symmetry.space_group_name_H-M   'P 1'
#
loop_
_entity.id
_entity.type
_entity.pdbx_description
1 polymer ?
#
loop_
_entity_poly.entity_id
_entity_poly.type
_entity_poly.pdbx_seq_one_letter_code
_entity_poly.pdbx_strand_id
1 'polypeptide(L)'
;MGVPPVVRDDGRNARVSSHWKVKAPRRPLRPRRPRTDGASMRIGELARRTGVTPSTLRFYEEQDMFSPGQVLRTPNGYRDYTEGARQRVALILAGRGAGFSLLDMRTQMRDWPTMTDAEREQILRAQLAVLDQRAAEIDRSRAEIREVLGIFSARRAEA
;
A
#
# COMPACT_ATOMS: atom_id res chain seq x y z
N MET A 1 -37.33 37.96 -22.72
CA MET A 1 -38.49 38.57 -22.04
C MET A 1 -39.43 37.45 -21.65
N GLY A 2 -39.40 37.04 -20.37
CA GLY A 2 -40.20 35.94 -19.86
C GLY A 2 -40.31 36.06 -18.35
N VAL A 3 -41.40 36.68 -17.92
CA VAL A 3 -41.81 36.85 -16.52
C VAL A 3 -42.04 35.46 -15.90
N PRO A 4 -41.64 35.20 -14.64
CA PRO A 4 -41.74 33.87 -14.04
C PRO A 4 -43.19 33.51 -13.67
N PRO A 5 -43.62 32.24 -13.81
CA PRO A 5 -44.86 31.80 -13.19
C PRO A 5 -44.60 31.29 -11.76
N VAL A 6 -45.05 32.10 -10.81
CA VAL A 6 -45.92 31.79 -9.66
C VAL A 6 -45.89 30.34 -9.16
N VAL A 7 -45.30 30.18 -7.96
CA VAL A 7 -45.43 29.01 -7.09
C VAL A 7 -46.90 28.79 -6.75
N ARG A 8 -47.45 27.63 -7.08
CA ARG A 8 -48.67 27.09 -6.46
C ARG A 8 -48.27 26.14 -5.35
N ASP A 9 -48.46 26.62 -4.13
CA ASP A 9 -48.46 25.84 -2.90
C ASP A 9 -49.81 25.11 -2.81
N ASP A 10 -49.80 23.80 -3.08
CA ASP A 10 -50.86 22.89 -2.63
C ASP A 10 -50.29 22.10 -1.45
N GLY A 11 -50.40 22.71 -0.27
CA GLY A 11 -50.13 22.04 0.99
C GLY A 11 -50.99 20.79 1.12
N ARG A 12 -50.35 19.61 1.15
CA ARG A 12 -50.85 18.39 1.82
C ARG A 12 -49.69 17.40 2.06
N ASN A 13 -48.98 17.66 3.15
CA ASN A 13 -48.50 16.72 4.16
C ASN A 13 -47.92 15.36 3.70
N ALA A 14 -46.59 15.28 3.67
CA ALA A 14 -45.87 14.06 4.03
C ALA A 14 -44.72 14.44 4.97
N ARG A 15 -44.84 14.04 6.24
CA ARG A 15 -43.77 14.06 7.22
C ARG A 15 -42.53 13.36 6.63
N VAL A 16 -41.49 14.13 6.35
CA VAL A 16 -40.13 13.60 6.33
C VAL A 16 -39.31 14.43 7.30
N SER A 17 -39.04 13.82 8.46
CA SER A 17 -38.07 14.28 9.42
C SER A 17 -36.69 14.26 8.76
N SER A 18 -36.27 15.39 8.21
CA SER A 18 -34.93 15.56 7.63
C SER A 18 -34.09 16.38 8.59
N HIS A 19 -33.70 15.75 9.69
CA HIS A 19 -32.68 16.25 10.60
C HIS A 19 -31.28 16.09 9.96
N TRP A 20 -31.04 16.73 8.82
CA TRP A 20 -29.72 16.81 8.21
C TRP A 20 -28.98 17.99 8.84
N LYS A 21 -28.30 17.72 9.96
CA LYS A 21 -27.28 18.67 10.44
C LYS A 21 -26.20 18.74 9.37
N VAL A 22 -26.05 19.89 8.74
CA VAL A 22 -24.88 20.25 7.93
C VAL A 22 -23.65 19.94 8.78
N LYS A 23 -22.91 18.87 8.47
CA LYS A 23 -21.63 18.57 9.13
C LYS A 23 -20.68 19.68 8.72
N ALA A 24 -20.34 20.56 9.66
CA ALA A 24 -19.32 21.57 9.46
C ALA A 24 -18.07 20.95 8.79
N PRO A 25 -17.40 21.64 7.85
CA PRO A 25 -16.20 21.12 7.22
C PRO A 25 -15.18 20.81 8.32
N ARG A 26 -14.67 19.57 8.32
CA ARG A 26 -13.61 19.15 9.24
C ARG A 26 -12.45 20.14 9.08
N ARG A 27 -12.22 20.94 10.12
CA ARG A 27 -11.10 21.88 10.23
C ARG A 27 -9.83 21.17 9.71
N PRO A 28 -9.07 21.76 8.77
CA PRO A 28 -7.84 21.13 8.32
C PRO A 28 -6.93 20.96 9.54
N LEU A 29 -6.53 19.72 9.80
CA LEU A 29 -5.52 19.42 10.82
C LEU A 29 -4.28 20.23 10.44
N ARG A 30 -3.93 21.23 11.25
CA ARG A 30 -2.66 21.96 11.09
C ARG A 30 -1.55 20.90 10.97
N PRO A 31 -0.63 20.99 10.00
CA PRO A 31 0.54 20.11 9.99
C PRO A 31 1.34 20.43 11.26
N ARG A 32 1.31 19.50 12.22
CA ARG A 32 2.19 19.56 13.38
C ARG A 32 3.63 19.37 12.89
N ARG A 33 4.55 20.17 13.43
CA ARG A 33 5.99 20.12 13.11
C ARG A 33 6.52 18.67 13.19
N PRO A 34 7.47 18.27 12.33
CA PRO A 34 8.12 16.97 12.42
C PRO A 34 8.73 16.79 13.81
N ARG A 35 8.57 15.58 14.35
CA ARG A 35 9.20 15.18 15.62
C ARG A 35 10.72 15.12 15.40
N THR A 36 11.48 15.78 16.26
CA THR A 36 12.93 16.01 16.13
C THR A 36 13.78 14.77 16.44
N ASP A 37 13.13 13.69 16.87
CA ASP A 37 13.66 12.35 17.06
C ASP A 37 13.58 11.61 15.73
N GLY A 38 14.63 11.74 14.90
CA GLY A 38 14.77 11.18 13.54
C GLY A 38 14.63 9.65 13.41
N ALA A 39 14.19 8.98 14.47
CA ALA A 39 13.90 7.55 14.54
C ALA A 39 12.42 7.19 14.33
N SER A 40 11.49 8.16 14.26
CA SER A 40 10.05 7.87 14.16
C SER A 40 9.32 8.69 13.09
N MET A 41 8.40 8.04 12.34
CA MET A 41 7.66 8.61 11.21
C MET A 41 6.15 8.35 11.33
N ARG A 42 5.33 9.28 10.82
CA ARG A 42 3.87 9.09 10.78
C ARG A 42 3.47 8.16 9.64
N ILE A 43 2.26 7.59 9.71
CA ILE A 43 1.73 6.72 8.65
C ILE A 43 1.77 7.35 7.26
N GLY A 44 1.50 8.66 7.15
CA GLY A 44 1.54 9.38 5.88
C GLY A 44 2.97 9.56 5.35
N GLU A 45 3.96 9.65 6.23
CA GLU A 45 5.36 9.69 5.84
C GLU A 45 5.87 8.30 5.45
N LEU A 46 5.55 7.27 6.24
CA LEU A 46 5.83 5.88 5.90
C LEU A 46 5.26 5.53 4.52
N ALA A 47 3.99 5.88 4.29
CA ALA A 47 3.31 5.68 3.01
C ALA A 47 4.07 6.30 1.83
N ARG A 48 4.51 7.58 1.97
CA ARG A 48 5.31 8.25 0.94
C ARG A 48 6.66 7.56 0.72
N ARG A 49 7.35 7.17 1.80
CA ARG A 49 8.68 6.56 1.73
C ARG A 49 8.66 5.15 1.15
N THR A 50 7.56 4.42 1.30
CA THR A 50 7.43 3.03 0.81
C THR A 50 6.58 2.92 -0.46
N GLY A 51 5.99 4.02 -0.92
CA GLY A 51 5.11 4.03 -2.11
C GLY A 51 3.77 3.31 -1.92
N VAL A 52 3.36 3.03 -0.68
CA VAL A 52 2.08 2.35 -0.39
C VAL A 52 1.06 3.30 0.21
N THR A 53 -0.22 2.95 0.12
CA THR A 53 -1.27 3.79 0.71
C THR A 53 -1.29 3.67 2.23
N PRO A 54 -1.74 4.72 2.96
CA PRO A 54 -1.98 4.61 4.40
C PRO A 54 -2.96 3.49 4.77
N SER A 55 -3.94 3.19 3.92
CA SER A 55 -4.85 2.05 4.12
C SER A 55 -4.12 0.70 4.05
N THR A 56 -3.17 0.55 3.11
CA THR A 56 -2.32 -0.65 3.02
C THR A 56 -1.47 -0.84 4.28
N LEU A 57 -0.91 0.26 4.83
CA LEU A 57 -0.14 0.19 6.07
C LEU A 57 -1.00 -0.21 7.28
N ARG A 58 -2.24 0.31 7.37
CA ARG A 58 -3.19 -0.11 8.42
C ARG A 58 -3.56 -1.58 8.27
N PHE A 59 -3.79 -2.03 7.04
CA PHE A 59 -4.03 -3.44 6.76
C PHE A 59 -2.85 -4.31 7.23
N TYR A 60 -1.60 -3.94 6.92
CA TYR A 60 -0.43 -4.68 7.43
C TYR A 60 -0.34 -4.70 8.96
N GLU A 61 -0.70 -3.59 9.63
CA GLU A 61 -0.80 -3.55 11.09
C GLU A 61 -1.90 -4.49 11.62
N GLU A 62 -3.08 -4.50 11.01
CA GLU A 62 -4.20 -5.38 11.37
C GLU A 62 -3.89 -6.87 11.11
N GLN A 63 -2.96 -7.17 10.22
CA GLN A 63 -2.51 -8.53 9.93
C GLN A 63 -1.25 -8.95 10.71
N ASP A 64 -0.89 -8.21 11.78
CA ASP A 64 0.28 -8.45 12.64
C ASP A 64 1.60 -8.52 11.86
N MET A 65 1.71 -7.79 10.75
CA MET A 65 2.92 -7.77 9.93
C MET A 65 3.98 -6.82 10.47
N PHE A 66 3.80 -6.19 11.62
CA PHE A 66 4.83 -5.37 12.29
C PHE A 66 5.23 -5.98 13.62
N SER A 67 6.50 -5.86 13.98
CA SER A 67 6.98 -6.33 15.28
C SER A 67 6.64 -5.36 16.41
N PRO A 68 6.54 -5.85 17.66
CA PRO A 68 6.50 -4.99 18.83
C PRO A 68 7.65 -3.97 18.80
N GLY A 69 7.34 -2.70 19.05
CA GLY A 69 8.32 -1.61 19.01
C GLY A 69 8.53 -0.96 17.62
N GLN A 70 8.02 -1.55 16.54
CA GLN A 70 8.04 -0.91 15.21
C GLN A 70 6.86 0.05 15.00
N VAL A 71 5.78 -0.15 15.77
CA VAL A 71 4.62 0.74 15.84
C VAL A 71 4.45 1.18 17.28
N LEU A 72 4.65 2.47 17.53
CA LEU A 72 4.58 3.10 18.85
C LEU A 72 3.30 3.93 18.94
N ARG A 73 2.50 3.70 19.98
CA ARG A 73 1.37 4.59 20.29
C ARG A 73 1.88 5.77 21.09
N THR A 74 1.59 6.96 20.59
CA THR A 74 1.88 8.21 21.29
C THR A 74 0.86 8.48 22.39
N PRO A 75 1.21 9.27 23.42
CA PRO A 75 0.27 9.69 24.47
C PRO A 75 -0.99 10.39 23.93
N ASN A 76 -0.89 11.04 22.76
CA ASN A 76 -1.99 11.73 22.09
C ASN A 76 -2.84 10.82 21.17
N GLY A 77 -2.65 9.50 21.24
CA GLY A 77 -3.43 8.51 20.45
C GLY A 77 -2.99 8.31 19.00
N TYR A 78 -1.98 9.04 18.52
CA TYR A 78 -1.40 8.82 17.19
C TYR A 78 -0.42 7.64 17.19
N ARG A 79 -0.18 7.07 16.00
CA ARG A 79 0.85 6.05 15.76
C ARG A 79 2.11 6.68 15.19
N ASP A 80 3.25 6.22 15.67
CA ASP A 80 4.58 6.50 15.15
C ASP A 80 5.22 5.17 14.71
N TYR A 81 5.85 5.17 13.55
CA TYR A 81 6.49 4.01 12.93
C TYR A 81 7.99 4.21 12.96
N THR A 82 8.76 3.17 13.27
CA THR A 82 10.23 3.29 13.28
C THR A 82 10.83 3.09 11.89
N GLU A 83 12.13 3.35 11.75
CA GLU A 83 12.86 2.99 10.53
C GLU A 83 12.80 1.47 10.26
N GLY A 84 12.75 0.65 11.31
CA GLY A 84 12.54 -0.80 11.20
C GLY A 84 11.18 -1.16 10.58
N ALA A 85 10.11 -0.38 10.86
CA ALA A 85 8.84 -0.55 10.15
C ALA A 85 8.98 -0.26 8.65
N ARG A 86 9.76 0.75 8.26
CA ARG A 86 10.00 1.04 6.83
C ARG A 86 10.73 -0.11 6.13
N GLN A 87 11.81 -0.60 6.73
CA GLN A 87 12.55 -1.76 6.20
C GLN A 87 11.65 -2.98 6.07
N ARG A 88 10.79 -3.21 7.06
CA ARG A 88 9.83 -4.31 7.02
C ARG A 88 8.82 -4.19 5.89
N VAL A 89 8.25 -3.00 5.66
CA VAL A 89 7.36 -2.78 4.52
C VAL A 89 8.08 -3.01 3.20
N ALA A 90 9.35 -2.60 3.07
CA ALA A 90 10.14 -2.87 1.88
C ALA A 90 10.31 -4.38 1.63
N LEU A 91 10.56 -5.17 2.68
CA LEU A 91 10.61 -6.64 2.59
C LEU A 91 9.29 -7.26 2.15
N ILE A 92 8.16 -6.80 2.71
CA ILE A 92 6.83 -7.26 2.30
C ILE A 92 6.58 -6.95 0.81
N LEU A 93 6.97 -5.76 0.34
CA LEU A 93 6.80 -5.39 -1.07
C LEU A 93 7.69 -6.21 -2.00
N ALA A 94 8.95 -6.43 -1.63
CA ALA A 94 9.86 -7.31 -2.37
C ALA A 94 9.30 -8.73 -2.47
N GLY A 95 8.79 -9.27 -1.36
CA GLY A 95 8.17 -10.58 -1.32
C GLY A 95 6.93 -10.69 -2.23
N ARG A 96 6.07 -9.66 -2.26
CA ARG A 96 4.93 -9.62 -3.19
C ARG A 96 5.37 -9.56 -4.65
N GLY A 97 6.40 -8.77 -4.96
CA GLY A 97 6.98 -8.71 -6.32
C GLY A 97 7.56 -10.06 -6.77
N ALA A 98 8.10 -10.82 -5.83
CA ALA A 98 8.56 -12.19 -6.02
C ALA A 98 7.46 -13.24 -6.06
N GLY A 99 6.19 -12.83 -5.90
CA GLY A 99 5.02 -13.71 -5.89
C GLY A 99 4.96 -14.66 -4.69
N PHE A 100 5.53 -14.27 -3.55
CA PHE A 100 5.20 -14.91 -2.26
C PHE A 100 3.79 -14.50 -1.82
N SER A 101 3.08 -15.44 -1.20
CA SER A 101 1.75 -15.14 -0.68
C SER A 101 1.83 -14.25 0.57
N LEU A 102 0.79 -13.45 0.82
CA LEU A 102 0.68 -12.68 2.05
C LEU A 102 0.67 -13.56 3.30
N LEU A 103 0.27 -14.82 3.17
CA LEU A 103 0.29 -15.80 4.26
C LEU A 103 1.72 -16.20 4.60
N ASP A 104 2.52 -16.58 3.60
CA ASP A 104 3.94 -16.97 3.79
C ASP A 104 4.74 -15.82 4.40
N MET A 105 4.54 -14.61 3.87
CA MET A 105 5.18 -13.43 4.43
C MET A 105 4.74 -13.16 5.87
N ARG A 106 3.48 -13.39 6.24
CA ARG A 106 3.03 -13.21 7.63
C ARG A 106 3.73 -14.17 8.57
N THR A 107 3.79 -15.45 8.21
CA THR A 107 4.46 -16.49 9.00
C THR A 107 5.93 -16.12 9.22
N GLN A 108 6.62 -15.78 8.13
CA GLN A 108 8.02 -15.36 8.20
C GLN A 108 8.21 -14.07 9.03
N MET A 109 7.31 -13.10 8.92
CA MET A 109 7.38 -11.83 9.67
C MET A 109 7.10 -12.00 11.17
N ARG A 110 6.35 -13.03 11.56
CA ARG A 110 6.08 -13.37 12.97
C ARG A 110 7.36 -13.83 13.68
N ASP A 111 8.13 -14.70 13.03
CA ASP A 111 9.34 -15.29 13.61
C ASP A 111 10.58 -14.41 13.40
N TRP A 112 10.49 -13.42 12.49
CA TRP A 112 11.56 -12.48 12.18
C TRP A 112 12.27 -11.84 13.39
N PRO A 113 11.58 -11.41 14.47
CA PRO A 113 12.23 -10.77 15.62
C PRO A 113 13.16 -11.71 16.40
N THR A 114 12.84 -13.00 16.41
CA THR A 114 13.60 -14.02 17.14
C THR A 114 14.70 -14.66 16.30
N MET A 115 14.68 -14.46 14.98
CA MET A 115 15.74 -14.91 14.08
C MET A 115 17.04 -14.13 14.27
N THR A 116 18.14 -14.86 14.17
CA THR A 116 19.49 -14.33 14.00
C THR A 116 19.64 -13.64 12.64
N ASP A 117 20.66 -12.81 12.49
CA ASP A 117 20.92 -12.15 11.20
C ASP A 117 21.30 -13.15 10.11
N ALA A 118 21.95 -14.26 10.46
CA ALA A 118 22.27 -15.34 9.52
C ALA A 118 21.02 -16.03 8.97
N GLU A 119 20.04 -16.33 9.84
CA GLU A 119 18.75 -16.92 9.41
C GLU A 119 17.98 -15.96 8.50
N ARG A 120 17.92 -14.68 8.86
CA ARG A 120 17.29 -13.64 8.03
C ARG A 120 17.95 -13.55 6.66
N GLU A 121 19.28 -13.52 6.62
CA GLU A 121 20.06 -13.48 5.39
C GLU A 121 19.78 -14.72 4.52
N GLN A 122 19.77 -15.91 5.11
CA GLN A 122 19.49 -17.16 4.38
C GLN A 122 18.12 -17.12 3.71
N ILE A 123 17.09 -16.64 4.42
CA ILE A 123 15.76 -16.54 3.82
C ILE A 123 15.75 -15.52 2.69
N LEU A 124 16.39 -14.35 2.86
CA LEU A 124 16.46 -13.35 1.79
C LEU A 124 17.22 -13.86 0.56
N ARG A 125 18.30 -14.63 0.75
CA ARG A 125 19.02 -15.29 -0.35
C ARG A 125 18.15 -16.31 -1.07
N ALA A 126 17.35 -17.09 -0.34
CA ALA A 126 16.42 -18.04 -0.95
C ALA A 126 15.33 -17.32 -1.76
N GLN A 127 14.80 -16.20 -1.25
CA GLN A 127 13.84 -15.38 -1.98
C GLN A 127 14.46 -14.77 -3.25
N LEU A 128 15.71 -14.32 -3.18
CA LEU A 128 16.45 -13.79 -4.32
C LEU A 128 16.65 -14.86 -5.40
N ALA A 129 17.02 -16.09 -5.02
CA ALA A 129 17.17 -17.19 -5.98
C ALA A 129 15.85 -17.50 -6.73
N VAL A 130 14.71 -17.46 -6.03
CA VAL A 130 13.39 -17.65 -6.66
C VAL A 130 13.08 -16.52 -7.66
N LEU A 131 13.42 -15.28 -7.31
CA LEU A 131 13.27 -14.13 -8.20
C LEU A 131 14.12 -14.27 -9.47
N ASP A 132 15.39 -14.64 -9.30
CA ASP A 132 16.33 -14.79 -10.41
C ASP A 132 15.87 -15.90 -11.36
N GLN A 133 15.36 -17.02 -10.82
CA GLN A 133 14.78 -18.09 -11.64
C GLN A 133 13.58 -17.60 -12.46
N ARG A 134 12.65 -16.87 -11.83
CA ARG A 134 11.47 -16.33 -12.54
C ARG A 134 11.86 -15.30 -13.59
N ALA A 135 12.86 -14.46 -13.31
CA ALA A 135 13.39 -13.51 -14.28
C ALA A 135 13.94 -14.23 -15.51
N ALA A 136 14.72 -15.29 -15.32
CA ALA A 136 15.25 -16.12 -16.41
C ALA A 136 14.13 -16.79 -17.23
N GLU A 137 13.06 -17.27 -16.58
CA GLU A 137 11.88 -17.81 -17.25
C GLU A 137 11.18 -16.76 -18.12
N ILE A 138 10.94 -15.57 -17.56
CA ILE A 138 10.33 -14.44 -18.28
C ILE A 138 11.19 -14.04 -19.48
N ASP A 139 12.50 -13.93 -19.31
CA ASP A 139 13.40 -13.53 -20.39
C ASP A 139 13.46 -14.56 -21.52
N ARG A 140 13.39 -15.87 -21.20
CA ARG A 140 13.21 -16.92 -22.21
C ARG A 140 11.91 -16.75 -23.00
N SER A 141 10.77 -16.61 -22.33
CA SER A 141 9.49 -16.38 -23.01
C SER A 141 9.49 -15.10 -23.86
N ARG A 142 10.18 -14.04 -23.42
CA ARG A 142 10.34 -12.81 -24.22
C ARG A 142 11.15 -13.05 -25.48
N ALA A 143 12.20 -13.87 -25.42
CA ALA A 143 13.00 -14.23 -26.58
C ALA A 143 12.17 -15.01 -27.61
N GLU A 144 11.43 -16.03 -27.16
CA GLU A 144 10.55 -16.84 -28.01
C GLU A 144 9.47 -15.99 -28.70
N ILE A 145 8.79 -15.10 -27.96
CA ILE A 145 7.79 -14.21 -28.54
C ILE A 145 8.43 -13.25 -29.56
N ARG A 146 9.64 -12.74 -29.29
CA ARG A 146 10.35 -11.86 -30.22
C ARG A 146 10.71 -12.56 -31.53
N GLU A 147 11.10 -13.83 -31.46
CA GLU A 147 11.36 -14.65 -32.64
C GLU A 147 10.09 -14.83 -33.48
N VAL A 148 8.97 -15.19 -32.85
CA VAL A 148 7.68 -15.34 -33.52
C VAL A 148 7.25 -14.02 -34.19
N LEU A 149 7.42 -12.89 -33.53
CA LEU A 149 7.14 -11.57 -34.12
C LEU A 149 8.04 -11.27 -35.34
N GLY A 150 9.29 -11.73 -35.32
CA GLY A 150 10.22 -11.63 -36.44
C GLY A 150 9.67 -12.24 -37.72
N ILE A 151 9.04 -13.42 -37.62
CA ILE A 151 8.42 -14.14 -38.75
C ILE A 151 7.36 -13.27 -39.45
N PHE A 152 6.49 -12.62 -38.67
CA PHE A 152 5.43 -11.78 -39.22
C PHE A 152 5.95 -10.46 -39.77
N SER A 153 7.01 -9.91 -39.17
CA SER A 153 7.62 -8.66 -39.65
C SER A 153 8.30 -8.84 -41.01
N ALA A 154 8.96 -9.97 -41.25
CA ALA A 154 9.60 -10.29 -42.53
C ALA A 154 8.57 -10.45 -43.66
N ARG A 155 7.46 -11.17 -43.41
CA ARG A 155 6.38 -11.35 -44.40
C ARG A 155 5.69 -10.06 -44.84
N ARG A 156 5.66 -9.04 -43.97
CA ARG A 156 5.09 -7.73 -44.30
C ARG A 156 6.04 -6.84 -45.11
N ALA A 157 7.35 -7.12 -45.07
CA ALA A 157 8.34 -6.39 -45.86
C ALA A 157 8.46 -6.92 -47.30
N GLU A 158 7.99 -8.15 -47.55
CA GLU A 158 8.00 -8.83 -48.85
C GLU A 158 6.71 -8.62 -49.67
N ALA A 159 5.70 -7.97 -49.10
CA ALA A 159 4.38 -7.71 -49.72
C ALA A 159 4.18 -6.20 -49.95
#